data_AF-A0A2H1WZ50-F1
#
_entry.id   AF-A0A2H1WZ50-F1
#
_cell.length_a   1.000
_cell.length_b   1.000
_cell.length_c   1.000
_cell.angle_alpha   90.00
_cell.angle_beta   90.00
_cell.angle_gamma   90.00
#
_symmetry.space_group_name_H-M   'P 1'
#
loop_
_entity.id
_entity.type
_entity.pdbx_description
1 polymer ?
#
loop_
_entity_poly.entity_id
_entity_poly.type
_entity_poly.pdbx_seq_one_letter_code
_entity_poly.pdbx_strand_id
1 'polypeptide(L)'
;MSQNNNEVNQPSNKDRSANFSKEECHKLMSLLKDYAIITCKKTDNASNQQKEAAWKLLADKFNSDATKFRSVKQLQQKYNNMKKMQER
;
A
#
# COMPACT_ATOMS: atom_id res chain seq x y z
N MET A 1 46.99 12.81 -9.89
CA MET A 1 46.14 13.86 -9.27
C MET A 1 44.75 13.68 -9.84
N SER A 2 43.87 13.03 -9.08
CA SER A 2 42.49 12.80 -9.49
C SER A 2 41.62 13.90 -8.92
N GLN A 3 41.05 14.70 -9.81
CA GLN A 3 39.97 15.65 -9.59
C GLN A 3 39.14 15.60 -10.88
N ASN A 4 37.82 15.67 -10.91
CA ASN A 4 36.76 15.55 -9.92
C ASN A 4 35.45 15.52 -10.75
N ASN A 5 34.35 15.14 -10.11
CA ASN A 5 32.98 15.52 -10.48
C ASN A 5 32.39 14.87 -11.76
N ASN A 6 31.82 13.69 -11.59
CA ASN A 6 30.71 13.26 -12.46
C ASN A 6 29.41 13.41 -11.68
N GLU A 7 28.84 14.61 -11.79
CA GLU A 7 27.51 14.98 -11.33
C GLU A 7 26.50 14.47 -12.35
N VAL A 8 25.80 13.37 -12.07
CA VAL A 8 24.75 12.86 -12.97
C VAL A 8 23.53 12.37 -12.19
N ASN A 9 22.52 13.25 -12.21
CA ASN A 9 21.09 13.00 -12.34
C ASN A 9 20.35 12.30 -11.20
N GLN A 10 19.73 13.12 -10.35
CA GLN A 10 18.37 12.80 -9.87
C GLN A 10 17.42 12.64 -11.06
N PRO A 11 16.68 11.53 -11.19
CA PRO A 11 15.45 11.55 -11.95
C PRO A 11 14.37 12.21 -11.10
N SER A 12 14.09 13.48 -11.38
CA SER A 12 12.84 14.14 -11.04
C SER A 12 11.69 13.53 -11.84
N ASN A 13 11.35 12.27 -11.58
CA ASN A 13 10.14 11.67 -12.11
C ASN A 13 9.08 11.73 -11.01
N LYS A 14 8.22 12.74 -11.10
CA LYS A 14 6.90 12.72 -10.44
C LYS A 14 6.13 11.57 -11.06
N ASP A 15 6.45 10.35 -10.63
CA ASP A 15 5.64 9.17 -10.87
C ASP A 15 4.30 9.50 -10.20
N ARG A 16 3.35 9.99 -11.01
CA ARG A 16 1.96 10.11 -10.60
C ARG A 16 1.56 8.67 -10.32
N SER A 17 1.75 8.25 -9.07
CA SER A 17 1.54 6.89 -8.57
C SER A 17 0.42 6.28 -9.37
N ALA A 18 0.76 5.36 -10.28
CA ALA A 18 -0.18 4.87 -11.27
C ALA A 18 -1.50 4.51 -10.58
N ASN A 19 -2.64 4.90 -11.16
CA ASN A 19 -3.92 4.59 -10.54
C ASN A 19 -4.02 3.10 -10.25
N PHE A 20 -4.64 2.74 -9.14
CA PHE A 20 -4.97 1.35 -8.86
C PHE A 20 -5.96 0.87 -9.91
N SER A 21 -5.58 -0.15 -10.68
CA SER A 21 -6.47 -0.82 -11.61
C SER A 21 -7.63 -1.50 -10.88
N LYS A 22 -8.71 -1.81 -11.60
CA LYS A 22 -9.85 -2.57 -11.05
C LYS A 22 -9.38 -3.92 -10.47
N GLU A 23 -8.50 -4.61 -11.18
CA GLU A 23 -7.92 -5.88 -10.73
C GLU A 23 -7.13 -5.72 -9.42
N GLU A 24 -6.29 -4.68 -9.32
CA GLU A 24 -5.58 -4.35 -8.07
C GLU A 24 -6.55 -4.08 -6.92
N CYS A 25 -7.64 -3.35 -7.18
CA CYS A 25 -8.68 -3.10 -6.17
C CYS A 25 -9.37 -4.38 -5.71
N HIS A 26 -9.75 -5.25 -6.66
CA HIS A 26 -10.39 -6.54 -6.36
C HIS A 26 -9.45 -7.44 -5.54
N LYS A 27 -8.18 -7.51 -5.93
CA LYS A 27 -7.16 -8.28 -5.21
C LYS A 27 -6.93 -7.73 -3.80
N LEU A 28 -6.80 -6.41 -3.66
CA LEU A 28 -6.69 -5.75 -2.35
C LEU A 28 -7.89 -6.10 -1.46
N MET A 29 -9.12 -6.03 -1.99
CA MET A 29 -10.32 -6.38 -1.25
C MET A 29 -10.38 -7.87 -0.88
N SER A 30 -9.94 -8.75 -1.78
CA SER A 30 -9.87 -10.19 -1.52
C SER A 30 -8.86 -10.51 -0.40
N LEU A 31 -7.69 -9.88 -0.42
CA LEU A 31 -6.71 -10.05 0.65
C LEU A 31 -7.25 -9.53 1.98
N LEU A 32 -7.89 -8.36 1.98
CA LEU A 32 -8.49 -7.77 3.18
C LEU A 32 -9.58 -8.64 3.83
N LYS A 33 -10.28 -9.48 3.06
CA LYS A 33 -11.23 -10.46 3.63
C LYS A 33 -10.53 -11.48 4.54
N ASP A 34 -9.30 -11.85 4.21
CA ASP A 34 -8.46 -12.76 4.99
C ASP A 34 -7.94 -12.08 6.28
N TYR A 35 -7.75 -10.75 6.24
CA TYR A 35 -7.27 -9.94 7.36
C TYR A 35 -8.41 -9.16 8.05
N ALA A 36 -9.34 -9.87 8.69
CA ALA A 36 -10.46 -9.27 9.43
C ALA A 36 -10.02 -8.28 10.54
N ILE A 37 -8.79 -8.41 11.05
CA ILE A 37 -8.22 -7.45 12.01
C ILE A 37 -8.14 -6.03 11.45
N ILE A 38 -7.90 -5.87 10.13
CA ILE A 38 -7.82 -4.57 9.46
C ILE A 38 -9.18 -3.89 9.41
N THR A 39 -10.26 -4.66 9.23
CA THR A 39 -11.63 -4.14 9.18
C THR A 39 -12.26 -3.97 10.57
N CYS A 40 -11.61 -4.52 11.60
CA CYS A 40 -12.05 -4.44 12.99
C CYS A 40 -12.12 -2.99 13.48
N LYS A 41 -13.25 -2.61 14.08
CA LYS A 41 -13.49 -1.27 14.66
C LYS A 41 -12.80 -1.05 16.01
N LYS A 42 -12.19 -2.08 16.60
CA LYS A 42 -11.49 -1.98 17.88
C LYS A 42 -10.24 -1.11 17.74
N THR A 43 -10.00 -0.26 18.73
CA THR A 43 -8.90 0.73 18.75
C THR A 43 -8.05 0.53 20.00
N ASP A 44 -7.74 -0.72 20.31
CA ASP A 44 -6.85 -1.08 21.40
C ASP A 44 -5.40 -1.10 20.89
N ASN A 45 -4.42 -0.81 21.76
CA ASN A 45 -3.01 -0.73 21.37
C ASN A 45 -2.51 -2.03 20.72
N ALA A 46 -2.92 -3.18 21.25
CA ALA A 46 -2.63 -4.49 20.68
C ALA A 46 -3.24 -4.65 19.28
N SER A 47 -4.52 -4.30 19.10
CA SER A 47 -5.17 -4.35 17.79
C SER A 47 -4.50 -3.43 16.77
N ASN A 48 -4.04 -2.25 17.17
CA ASN A 48 -3.33 -1.35 16.26
C ASN A 48 -2.03 -1.97 15.75
N GLN A 49 -1.23 -2.57 16.63
CA GLN A 49 -0.01 -3.27 16.23
C GLN A 49 -0.31 -4.46 15.32
N GLN A 50 -1.37 -5.23 15.61
CA GLN A 50 -1.79 -6.33 14.76
C GLN A 50 -2.27 -5.86 13.38
N LYS A 51 -3.00 -4.73 13.31
CA LYS A 51 -3.39 -4.11 12.03
C LYS A 51 -2.16 -3.70 11.24
N GLU A 52 -1.19 -3.05 11.86
CA GLU A 52 0.05 -2.66 11.18
C GLU A 52 0.83 -3.87 10.65
N ALA A 53 0.95 -4.94 11.45
CA ALA A 53 1.56 -6.19 11.00
C ALA A 53 0.78 -6.83 9.85
N ALA A 54 -0.54 -6.90 9.94
CA ALA A 54 -1.41 -7.41 8.89
C ALA A 54 -1.28 -6.60 7.60
N TRP A 55 -1.18 -5.27 7.70
CA TRP A 55 -0.95 -4.41 6.54
C TRP A 55 0.41 -4.64 5.89
N LYS A 56 1.48 -4.86 6.67
CA LYS A 56 2.81 -5.21 6.13
C LYS A 56 2.78 -6.54 5.39
N LEU A 57 2.18 -7.56 5.98
CA LEU A 57 2.01 -8.88 5.35
C LEU A 57 1.14 -8.79 4.09
N LEU A 58 0.04 -8.04 4.15
CA LEU A 58 -0.82 -7.82 2.99
C LEU A 58 -0.06 -7.11 1.87
N ALA A 59 0.73 -6.09 2.20
CA ALA A 59 1.54 -5.37 1.21
C ALA A 59 2.58 -6.29 0.57
N ASP A 60 3.27 -7.10 1.36
CA ASP A 60 4.23 -8.10 0.86
C ASP A 60 3.55 -9.11 -0.09
N LYS A 61 2.42 -9.68 0.33
CA LYS A 61 1.63 -10.62 -0.47
C LYS A 61 1.04 -9.97 -1.72
N PHE A 62 0.63 -8.71 -1.63
CA PHE A 62 0.15 -7.94 -2.76
C PHE A 62 1.29 -7.72 -3.77
N ASN A 63 2.44 -7.24 -3.30
CA ASN A 63 3.63 -6.93 -4.09
C ASN A 63 4.27 -8.17 -4.73
N SER A 64 4.21 -9.32 -4.07
CA SER A 64 4.70 -10.61 -4.60
C SER A 64 4.05 -10.98 -5.94
N ASP A 65 2.81 -10.55 -6.15
CA ASP A 65 2.03 -10.84 -7.35
C ASP A 65 1.57 -9.54 -8.04
N ALA A 66 2.10 -8.37 -7.65
CA ALA A 66 1.75 -7.10 -8.27
C ALA A 66 2.80 -6.70 -9.31
N THR A 67 2.32 -6.20 -10.45
CA THR A 67 3.18 -5.59 -11.47
C THR A 67 3.85 -4.31 -10.98
N LYS A 68 3.26 -3.64 -9.97
CA LYS A 68 3.75 -2.39 -9.40
C LYS A 68 3.85 -2.50 -7.89
N PHE A 69 4.99 -2.07 -7.36
CA PHE A 69 5.20 -2.01 -5.92
C PHE A 69 4.29 -0.95 -5.29
N ARG A 70 3.51 -1.36 -4.29
CA ARG A 70 2.66 -0.50 -3.47
C ARG A 70 3.11 -0.57 -2.02
N SER A 71 3.35 0.60 -1.45
CA SER A 71 3.62 0.74 -0.02
C SER A 71 2.36 0.55 0.80
N VAL A 72 2.51 0.07 2.04
CA VAL A 72 1.44 -0.08 3.03
C VAL A 72 0.53 1.16 3.09
N LYS A 73 1.13 2.36 3.16
CA LYS A 73 0.38 3.62 3.20
C LYS A 73 -0.53 3.83 1.99
N GLN A 74 -0.09 3.46 0.80
CA GLN A 74 -0.89 3.59 -0.43
C GLN A 74 -2.08 2.62 -0.41
N LEU A 75 -1.87 1.38 0.05
CA LEU A 75 -2.92 0.38 0.20
C LEU A 75 -3.95 0.79 1.26
N GLN A 76 -3.49 1.31 2.40
CA GLN A 76 -4.33 1.86 3.46
C GLN A 76 -5.20 3.01 2.95
N GLN A 77 -4.58 3.99 2.28
CA GLN A 77 -5.30 5.13 1.73
C GLN A 77 -6.32 4.70 0.68
N LYS A 78 -5.94 3.77 -0.22
CA LYS A 78 -6.82 3.24 -1.25
C LYS A 78 -8.02 2.52 -0.62
N TYR A 79 -7.77 1.67 0.38
CA TYR A 79 -8.84 0.97 1.11
C TYR A 79 -9.81 1.94 1.80
N ASN A 80 -9.29 2.95 2.51
CA ASN A 80 -10.12 3.95 3.18
C ASN A 80 -11.01 4.70 2.18
N ASN A 81 -10.46 5.09 1.03
CA ASN A 81 -11.23 5.72 -0.04
C ASN A 81 -12.31 4.78 -0.62
N MET A 82 -11.99 3.50 -0.84
CA MET A 82 -12.96 2.51 -1.32
C MET A 82 -14.08 2.29 -0.31
N LYS A 83 -13.75 2.16 0.97
CA LYS A 83 -14.72 1.99 2.05
C LYS A 83 -15.69 3.18 2.12
N LYS A 84 -15.17 4.42 2.09
CA LYS A 84 -15.99 5.64 2.05
C LYS A 84 -16.90 5.71 0.82
N MET A 85 -16.47 5.16 -0.31
CA MET A 85 -17.28 5.13 -1.53
C MET A 85 -18.38 4.06 -1.47
N GLN A 86 -18.15 2.94 -0.78
CA GLN A 86 -19.17 1.89 -0.54
C GLN A 86 -20.22 2.27 0.51
N GLU A 87 -19.91 3.22 1.40
CA GLU A 87 -20.85 3.71 2.43
C GLU A 87 -21.73 4.88 1.93
N ARG A 88 -21.71 5.20 0.62
CA ARG A 88 -22.60 6.18 -0.03
C ARG A 88 -23.72 5.49 -0.78
#